data_AF-A0A497HAV8-F1
#
_entry.id   AF-A0A497HAV8-F1
#
_cell.length_a   1.000
_cell.length_b   1.000
_cell.length_c   1.000
_cell.angle_alpha   90.00
_cell.angle_beta   90.00
_cell.angle_gamma   90.00
#
_symmetry.space_group_name_H-M   'P 1'
#
loop_
_entity.id
_entity.type
_entity.pdbx_description
1 polymer ?
#
loop_
_entity_poly.entity_id
_entity_poly.type
_entity_poly.pdbx_seq_one_letter_code
_entity_poly.pdbx_strand_id
1 'polypeptide(L)'
;MRRAVIGIGNPLRRDDGIGIILVKKLREEKLSDVICIDAGTGGIQLLPILSNYDRIIIVDAVNFNGKPGETKVFNLDEIKIEKEKNLLSIHMMNIIEVI
;
A
#
# COMPACT_ATOMS: atom_id res chain seq x y z
N MET A 1 -21.11 -1.22 1.60
CA MET A 1 -19.77 -1.60 2.07
C MET A 1 -18.77 -0.80 1.25
N ARG A 2 -18.02 0.12 1.88
CA ARG A 2 -17.06 0.99 1.21
C ARG A 2 -15.71 0.27 1.09
N ARG A 3 -15.18 0.15 -0.12
CA ARG A 3 -13.91 -0.55 -0.41
C ARG A 3 -12.92 0.41 -1.04
N ALA A 4 -11.65 0.30 -0.67
CA ALA A 4 -10.59 1.11 -1.26
C ALA A 4 -9.36 0.31 -1.67
N VAL A 5 -8.70 0.78 -2.74
CA VAL A 5 -7.33 0.41 -3.10
C VAL A 5 -6.47 1.66 -2.90
N ILE A 6 -5.49 1.57 -2.02
CA ILE A 6 -4.62 2.69 -1.63
C ILE A 6 -3.22 2.41 -2.16
N GLY A 7 -2.75 3.30 -3.03
CA GLY A 7 -1.41 3.25 -3.61
C GLY A 7 -0.48 4.12 -2.79
N ILE A 8 0.66 3.54 -2.43
CA ILE A 8 1.72 4.19 -1.67
C ILE A 8 3.00 4.11 -2.47
N GLY A 9 3.84 5.12 -2.33
CA GLY A 9 5.13 5.19 -2.99
C GLY A 9 5.52 6.58 -3.44
N ASN A 10 6.75 6.69 -3.95
CA ASN A 10 7.27 7.91 -4.54
C ASN A 10 7.56 7.69 -6.04
N PRO A 11 6.75 8.29 -6.95
CA PRO A 11 6.99 8.20 -8.40
C PRO A 11 8.36 8.71 -8.86
N LEU A 12 9.02 9.54 -8.06
CA LEU A 12 10.36 10.07 -8.33
C LEU A 12 11.48 9.08 -7.96
N ARG A 13 11.16 7.92 -7.36
CA ARG A 13 12.11 6.93 -6.84
C ARG A 13 12.03 5.56 -7.54
N ARG A 14 11.94 5.55 -8.87
CA ARG A 14 11.93 4.31 -9.70
C ARG A 14 10.79 3.37 -9.27
N ASP A 15 11.11 2.11 -8.94
CA ASP A 15 10.15 1.06 -8.59
C ASP A 15 9.31 1.41 -7.37
N ASP A 16 9.81 2.31 -6.52
CA ASP A 16 9.12 2.87 -5.38
C ASP A 16 7.80 3.57 -5.74
N GLY A 17 7.63 3.97 -7.01
CA GLY A 17 6.42 4.60 -7.51
C GLY A 17 5.30 3.62 -7.90
N ILE A 18 5.51 2.31 -7.79
CA ILE A 18 4.61 1.32 -8.39
C ILE A 18 3.18 1.38 -7.85
N GLY A 19 2.99 1.62 -6.54
CA GLY A 19 1.66 1.74 -5.95
C GLY A 19 0.86 2.91 -6.51
N ILE A 20 1.53 4.05 -6.72
CA ILE A 20 0.93 5.25 -7.33
C ILE A 20 0.56 5.00 -8.79
N ILE A 21 1.45 4.37 -9.55
CA ILE A 21 1.23 4.06 -10.97
C ILE A 21 0.07 3.07 -11.12
N LEU A 22 0.00 2.04 -10.28
CA LEU A 22 -1.07 1.04 -10.31
C LEU A 22 -2.42 1.67 -10.03
N VAL A 23 -2.54 2.46 -8.97
CA VAL A 23 -3.81 3.13 -8.62
C VAL A 23 -4.28 4.07 -9.70
N LYS A 24 -3.37 4.81 -10.36
CA LYS A 24 -3.72 5.66 -11.50
C LYS A 24 -4.33 4.85 -12.64
N LYS A 25 -3.74 3.70 -12.99
CA LYS A 25 -4.30 2.78 -13.98
C LYS A 25 -5.64 2.18 -13.56
N LEU A 26 -5.77 1.74 -12.30
CA LEU A 26 -7.03 1.17 -11.78
C LEU A 26 -8.20 2.17 -11.79
N ARG A 27 -7.93 3.47 -11.67
CA ARG A 27 -8.97 4.51 -11.83
C ARG A 27 -9.54 4.54 -13.24
N GLU A 28 -8.74 4.23 -14.25
CA GLU A 28 -9.16 4.23 -15.66
C GLU A 28 -10.13 3.08 -15.96
N GLU A 29 -9.98 1.95 -15.24
CA GLU A 29 -10.85 0.76 -15.33
C GLU A 29 -12.25 0.97 -14.74
N LYS A 30 -12.49 2.07 -14.01
CA LYS A 30 -13.81 2.44 -13.44
C LYS A 30 -14.48 1.28 -12.68
N LEU A 31 -13.72 0.59 -11.82
CA LEU A 31 -14.22 -0.50 -11.00
C LEU A 31 -15.45 -0.06 -10.19
N SER A 32 -16.52 -0.85 -10.24
CA SER A 32 -17.71 -0.61 -9.43
C SER A 32 -17.41 -0.84 -7.95
N ASP A 33 -17.91 0.04 -7.08
CA ASP A 33 -17.83 -0.08 -5.62
C ASP A 33 -16.41 -0.12 -5.02
N VAL A 34 -15.39 0.34 -5.78
CA VAL A 34 -14.00 0.42 -5.31
C VAL A 34 -13.45 1.83 -5.55
N ILE A 35 -12.99 2.48 -4.48
CA ILE A 35 -12.34 3.79 -4.56
C ILE A 35 -10.83 3.60 -4.63
N CYS A 36 -10.21 4.14 -5.67
CA CYS A 36 -8.76 4.09 -5.86
C CYS A 36 -8.11 5.40 -5.35
N ILE A 37 -7.20 5.31 -4.39
CA ILE A 37 -6.63 6.45 -3.65
C ILE A 37 -5.11 6.49 -3.83
N ASP A 38 -4.59 7.66 -4.21
CA ASP A 38 -3.16 7.95 -4.26
C ASP A 38 -2.81 8.60 -2.92
N ALA A 39 -2.02 7.91 -2.10
CA ALA A 39 -1.62 8.38 -0.78
C ALA A 39 -0.17 8.89 -0.73
N GLY A 40 0.49 9.05 -1.88
CA GLY A 40 1.90 9.44 -1.96
C GLY A 40 2.77 8.54 -1.07
N THR A 41 3.61 9.14 -0.23
CA THR A 41 4.52 8.42 0.68
C THR A 41 3.85 7.92 1.97
N GLY A 42 2.53 8.06 2.11
CA GLY A 42 1.79 7.58 3.29
C GLY A 42 2.13 8.31 4.59
N GLY A 43 2.07 7.57 5.71
CA GLY A 43 2.29 8.07 7.07
C GLY A 43 0.98 8.35 7.83
N ILE A 44 1.06 9.22 8.86
CA ILE A 44 -0.09 9.52 9.75
C ILE A 44 -1.32 10.08 9.01
N GLN A 45 -1.09 10.66 7.84
CA GLN A 45 -2.12 11.23 6.96
C GLN A 45 -3.06 10.15 6.40
N LEU A 46 -2.70 8.87 6.49
CA LEU A 46 -3.57 7.75 6.10
C LEU A 46 -4.69 7.50 7.11
N LEU A 47 -4.56 7.87 8.39
CA LEU A 47 -5.57 7.57 9.43
C LEU A 47 -7.00 7.95 9.04
N PRO A 48 -7.27 9.21 8.62
CA PRO A 48 -8.61 9.61 8.25
C PRO A 48 -9.12 8.83 7.03
N ILE A 49 -8.22 8.47 6.11
CA ILE A 49 -8.56 7.69 4.92
C ILE A 49 -8.98 6.28 5.33
N LEU A 50 -8.16 5.59 6.14
CA LEU A 50 -8.40 4.22 6.56
C LEU A 50 -9.74 4.08 7.32
N SER A 51 -10.06 5.04 8.19
CA SER A 51 -11.32 5.05 8.96
C SER A 51 -12.60 5.14 8.11
N ASN A 52 -12.50 5.49 6.83
CA ASN A 52 -13.63 5.67 5.93
C ASN A 52 -14.01 4.41 5.13
N TYR A 53 -13.30 3.30 5.27
CA TYR A 53 -13.53 2.11 4.44
C TYR A 53 -13.61 0.82 5.27
N ASP A 54 -14.44 -0.12 4.82
CA ASP A 54 -14.67 -1.41 5.49
C ASP A 54 -13.64 -2.48 5.05
N ARG A 55 -13.07 -2.30 3.86
CA ARG A 55 -12.06 -3.18 3.23
C ARG A 55 -11.06 -2.35 2.46
N ILE A 56 -9.78 -2.62 2.68
CA ILE A 56 -8.68 -1.83 2.14
C ILE A 56 -7.64 -2.78 1.60
N ILE A 57 -7.18 -2.51 0.37
CA ILE A 57 -5.96 -3.10 -0.20
C ILE A 57 -4.93 -1.99 -0.26
N ILE A 58 -3.76 -2.20 0.34
CA ILE A 58 -2.62 -1.30 0.22
C ILE A 58 -1.66 -1.89 -0.80
N VAL A 59 -1.19 -1.05 -1.71
CA VAL A 59 -0.20 -1.40 -2.73
C VAL A 59 1.02 -0.50 -2.54
N ASP A 60 2.16 -1.11 -2.24
CA ASP A 60 3.43 -0.42 -2.03
C ASP A 60 4.57 -1.22 -2.68
N ALA A 61 5.66 -0.54 -3.00
CA ALA A 61 6.93 -1.21 -3.30
C ALA A 61 7.56 -1.66 -1.99
N VAL A 62 7.92 -2.94 -1.91
CA VAL A 62 8.48 -3.52 -0.68
C VAL A 62 9.61 -4.46 -1.05
N ASN A 63 10.72 -4.34 -0.33
CA ASN A 63 11.75 -5.37 -0.34
C ASN A 63 11.37 -6.44 0.68
N PHE A 64 11.01 -7.64 0.20
CA PHE A 64 10.71 -8.83 0.99
C PHE A 64 11.68 -9.98 0.70
N ASN A 65 12.88 -9.65 0.18
CA ASN A 65 13.89 -10.62 -0.27
C ASN A 65 13.41 -11.58 -1.39
N GLY A 66 12.44 -11.12 -2.21
CA GLY A 66 11.99 -11.79 -3.43
C GLY A 66 12.80 -11.39 -4.66
N LYS A 67 12.37 -11.87 -5.83
CA LYS A 67 12.93 -11.46 -7.13
C LYS A 67 12.37 -10.09 -7.55
N PRO A 68 13.13 -9.27 -8.32
CA PRO A 68 12.59 -8.03 -8.88
C PRO A 68 11.29 -8.26 -9.67
N GLY A 69 10.25 -7.50 -9.34
CA GLY A 69 8.91 -7.63 -9.94
C GLY A 69 8.04 -8.75 -9.36
N GLU A 70 8.55 -9.54 -8.41
CA GLU A 70 7.74 -10.51 -7.68
C GLU A 70 6.70 -9.79 -6.81
N THR A 71 5.48 -10.31 -6.79
CA THR A 71 4.38 -9.78 -5.97
C THR A 71 4.00 -10.79 -4.90
N LYS A 72 3.73 -10.28 -3.71
CA LYS A 72 3.26 -11.08 -2.57
C LYS A 72 2.15 -10.32 -1.87
N VAL A 73 1.07 -11.02 -1.54
CA VAL A 73 -0.01 -10.48 -0.71
C VAL A 73 0.29 -10.86 0.73
N PHE A 74 0.22 -9.88 1.63
CA PHE A 74 0.42 -10.08 3.05
C PHE A 74 -0.87 -9.75 3.79
N ASN A 75 -1.26 -10.60 4.73
CA ASN A 75 -2.23 -10.25 5.75
C ASN A 75 -1.55 -9.43 6.85
N LEU A 76 -2.31 -8.62 7.58
CA LEU A 76 -1.77 -7.74 8.62
C LEU A 76 -0.88 -8.47 9.65
N ASP A 77 -1.26 -9.68 10.02
CA ASP A 77 -0.52 -10.49 11.00
C ASP A 77 0.85 -10.95 10.45
N GLU A 78 0.94 -11.24 9.15
CA GLU A 78 2.19 -11.64 8.49
C GLU A 78 3.16 -10.47 8.39
N ILE A 79 2.64 -9.25 8.16
CA ILE A 79 3.46 -8.04 8.08
C ILE A 79 4.15 -7.75 9.42
N LYS A 80 3.42 -7.92 10.55
CA LYS A 80 4.00 -7.73 11.90
C LYS A 80 5.19 -8.66 12.14
N ILE A 81 5.04 -9.94 11.79
CA ILE A 81 6.08 -10.96 11.96
C ILE A 81 7.31 -10.68 11.08
N GLU A 82 7.11 -10.31 9.82
CA GLU A 82 8.21 -10.04 8.89
C GLU A 82 8.96 -8.73 9.24
N LYS A 83 8.27 -7.75 9.83
CA LYS A 83 8.89 -6.53 10.38
C LYS A 83 9.77 -6.83 11.60
N GLU A 84 9.30 -7.67 12.53
CA GLU A 84 10.13 -8.12 13.67
C GLU A 84 11.41 -8.83 13.20
N LYS A 85 11.35 -9.49 12.04
CA LYS A 85 12.51 -10.12 11.40
C LYS A 85 13.39 -9.16 10.58
N ASN A 86 13.06 -7.86 10.51
CA ASN A 86 13.70 -6.85 9.65
C ASN A 86 13.71 -7.21 8.15
N LEU A 87 12.75 -8.01 7.69
CA LEU A 87 12.70 -8.50 6.31
C LEU A 87 11.86 -7.61 5.39
N LEU A 88 11.22 -6.55 5.92
CA LEU A 88 10.39 -5.61 5.15
C LEU A 88 10.85 -4.16 5.35
N SER A 89 11.07 -3.46 4.24
CA SER A 89 11.17 -2.00 4.22
C SER A 89 9.90 -1.44 3.59
N ILE A 90 9.05 -0.83 4.42
CA ILE A 90 7.85 -0.08 4.04
C ILE A 90 8.14 1.38 4.41
N HIS A 91 7.69 2.37 3.64
CA HIS A 91 8.08 3.78 3.78
C HIS A 91 8.08 4.33 5.23
N MET A 92 9.01 5.27 5.47
CA MET A 92 9.61 5.75 6.74
C MET A 92 8.70 6.07 7.96
N MET A 93 7.38 5.92 7.91
CA MET A 93 6.50 5.88 9.09
C MET A 93 5.54 4.71 8.93
N ASN A 94 5.70 3.71 9.80
CA ASN A 94 5.00 2.43 9.74
C ASN A 94 3.48 2.62 9.69
N ILE A 95 2.88 2.34 8.54
CA ILE A 95 1.42 2.17 8.40
C ILE A 95 0.88 1.15 9.40
N ILE A 96 1.72 0.18 9.78
CA ILE A 96 1.43 -0.86 10.79
C ILE A 96 1.32 -0.29 12.21
N GLU A 97 1.99 0.82 12.53
CA GLU A 97 1.83 1.46 13.86
C GLU A 97 0.52 2.25 13.96
N VAL A 98 -0.14 2.45 12.81
CA VAL A 98 -1.28 3.32 12.64
C VAL A 98 -2.59 2.52 12.48
N ILE A 99 -2.48 1.22 12.16
CA ILE A 99 -3.59 0.25 12.04
C ILE A 99 -3.61 -0.66 13.26
#